data_AF-A0A9D0VII2-F1
#
_entry.id   AF-A0A9D0VII2-F1
#
_cell.length_a   1.000
_cell.length_b   1.000
_cell.length_c   1.000
_cell.angle_alpha   90.00
_cell.angle_beta   90.00
_cell.angle_gamma   90.00
#
_symmetry.space_group_name_H-M   'P 1'
#
loop_
_entity.id
_entity.type
_entity.pdbx_description
1 polymer ?
#
loop_
_entity_poly.entity_id
_entity_poly.type
_entity_poly.pdbx_seq_one_letter_code
_entity_poly.pdbx_strand_id
1 'polypeptide(L)'
;MDGLPEGRPFDQLYAEAGVPASPYPAERLLRLLDGLKAMEPAVRKAAVLAMDAADESWTLQDSILDAERKIRALEALCAQLDEVVSSTEASATEALALQEARAAEASERIRAQIAEMEALLATELQAVADDRSAIRRELDAVRGARERERSRLMAEMQRLRSLYPLFRDPDAEQ
;
A
#
# COMPACT_ATOMS: atom_id res chain seq x y z
N MET A 1 2.62 -15.62 5.61
CA MET A 1 1.65 -16.54 5.00
C MET A 1 2.47 -17.70 4.50
N ASP A 2 2.34 -18.86 5.13
CA ASP A 2 2.93 -20.08 4.56
C ASP A 2 2.20 -20.36 3.24
N GLY A 3 2.98 -20.59 2.18
CA GLY A 3 2.43 -20.92 0.87
C GLY A 3 1.65 -22.24 0.89
N LEU A 4 0.88 -22.49 -0.16
CA LEU A 4 0.21 -23.78 -0.36
C LEU A 4 1.26 -24.91 -0.27
N PRO A 5 1.02 -25.97 0.53
CA PRO A 5 1.99 -27.05 0.70
C PRO A 5 2.10 -27.88 -0.59
N GLU A 6 3.24 -27.75 -1.27
CA GLU A 6 3.56 -28.44 -2.52
C GLU A 6 4.39 -29.71 -2.30
N GLY A 7 4.37 -30.62 -3.27
CA GLY A 7 5.29 -31.77 -3.32
C GLY A 7 5.05 -32.86 -2.28
N ARG A 8 3.86 -32.91 -1.67
CA ARG A 8 3.48 -34.00 -0.77
C ARG A 8 3.43 -35.33 -1.52
N PRO A 9 3.98 -36.42 -0.97
CA PRO A 9 3.99 -37.70 -1.65
C PRO A 9 2.58 -38.31 -1.66
N PHE A 10 2.23 -39.01 -2.74
CA PHE A 10 0.87 -39.48 -2.99
C PHE A 10 0.37 -40.49 -1.96
N ASP A 11 1.25 -41.31 -1.39
CA ASP A 11 0.93 -42.24 -0.30
C ASP A 11 0.38 -41.51 0.94
N GLN A 12 0.96 -40.36 1.28
CA GLN A 12 0.44 -39.49 2.34
C GLN A 12 -0.91 -38.89 1.96
N LEU A 13 -1.06 -38.40 0.73
CA LEU A 13 -2.33 -37.83 0.25
C LEU A 13 -3.48 -38.86 0.30
N TYR A 14 -3.20 -40.11 -0.09
CA TYR A 14 -4.17 -41.19 -0.02
C TYR A 14 -4.49 -41.60 1.43
N ALA A 15 -3.49 -41.63 2.31
CA ALA A 15 -3.69 -41.93 3.72
C ALA A 15 -4.53 -40.85 4.43
N GLU A 16 -4.25 -39.57 4.17
CA GLU A 16 -5.03 -38.43 4.69
C GLU A 16 -6.48 -38.46 4.18
N ALA A 17 -6.69 -38.83 2.92
CA ALA A 17 -8.01 -39.00 2.33
C ALA A 17 -8.73 -40.28 2.78
N GLY A 18 -8.09 -41.12 3.61
CA GLY A 18 -8.67 -42.36 4.13
C GLY A 18 -8.88 -43.45 3.07
N VAL A 19 -8.07 -43.47 2.02
CA VAL A 19 -8.12 -44.52 0.98
C VAL A 19 -7.70 -45.86 1.59
N PRO A 20 -8.56 -46.90 1.58
CA PRO A 20 -8.20 -48.21 2.13
C PRO A 20 -7.09 -48.88 1.33
N ALA A 21 -6.23 -49.63 2.01
CA ALA A 21 -5.22 -50.45 1.35
C ALA A 21 -5.87 -51.52 0.45
N SER A 22 -5.35 -51.69 -0.77
CA SER A 22 -5.78 -52.71 -1.71
C SER A 22 -4.83 -53.91 -1.70
N PRO A 23 -5.33 -55.16 -1.78
CA PRO A 23 -4.50 -56.35 -1.97
C PRO A 23 -3.59 -56.26 -3.21
N TYR A 24 -4.06 -55.59 -4.26
CA TYR A 24 -3.31 -55.34 -5.49
C TYR A 24 -3.52 -53.89 -5.96
N PRO A 25 -2.67 -52.96 -5.50
CA PRO A 25 -2.82 -51.53 -5.79
C PRO A 25 -2.69 -51.20 -7.28
N ALA A 26 -3.36 -50.14 -7.71
CA ALA A 26 -3.36 -49.67 -9.09
C ALA A 26 -1.94 -49.44 -9.65
N GLU A 27 -1.00 -48.94 -8.84
CA GLU A 27 0.39 -48.70 -9.26
C GLU A 27 1.13 -50.00 -9.59
N ARG A 28 0.71 -51.13 -9.00
CA ARG A 28 1.28 -52.44 -9.31
C ARG A 28 0.75 -52.97 -10.65
N LEU A 29 -0.55 -52.78 -10.92
CA LEU A 29 -1.13 -53.07 -12.23
C LEU A 29 -0.54 -52.19 -13.34
N LEU A 30 -0.36 -50.90 -13.07
CA LEU A 30 0.29 -49.98 -14.01
C LEU A 30 1.72 -50.43 -14.34
N ARG A 31 2.52 -50.79 -13.33
CA ARG A 31 3.87 -51.36 -13.54
C ARG A 31 3.85 -52.65 -14.36
N LEU A 32 2.87 -53.53 -14.14
CA LEU A 32 2.68 -54.73 -14.96
C LEU A 32 2.39 -54.37 -16.42
N LEU A 33 1.45 -53.45 -16.65
CA LEU A 33 1.09 -52.98 -17.99
C LEU A 33 2.26 -52.28 -18.70
N ASP A 34 3.08 -51.54 -17.95
CA ASP A 34 4.33 -50.93 -18.45
C ASP A 34 5.36 -51.99 -18.85
N GLY A 35 5.48 -53.08 -18.08
CA GLY A 35 6.32 -54.22 -18.41
C GLY A 35 5.87 -54.97 -19.67
N LEU A 36 4.56 -54.98 -19.94
CA LEU A 36 3.96 -55.59 -21.13
C LEU A 36 3.81 -54.61 -22.31
N LYS A 37 4.41 -53.42 -22.24
CA LYS A 37 4.18 -52.36 -23.24
C LYS A 37 4.59 -52.71 -24.67
N ALA A 38 5.50 -53.66 -24.83
CA ALA A 38 5.97 -54.15 -26.13
C ALA A 38 4.95 -55.08 -26.83
N MET A 39 3.95 -55.58 -26.11
CA MET A 39 2.89 -56.40 -26.68
C MET A 39 1.79 -55.53 -27.29
N GLU A 40 1.16 -56.04 -28.36
CA GLU A 40 -0.06 -55.46 -28.93
C GLU A 40 -1.14 -55.29 -27.85
N PRO A 41 -1.94 -54.20 -27.86
CA PRO A 41 -2.90 -53.89 -26.79
C PRO A 41 -3.88 -55.04 -26.48
N ALA A 42 -4.36 -55.73 -27.51
CA ALA A 42 -5.26 -56.87 -27.34
C ALA A 42 -4.57 -58.06 -26.66
N VAL A 43 -3.31 -58.33 -27.00
CA VAL A 43 -2.50 -59.41 -26.42
C VAL A 43 -2.16 -59.09 -24.96
N ARG A 44 -1.82 -57.82 -24.68
CA ARG A 44 -1.57 -57.33 -23.31
C ARG A 44 -2.79 -57.49 -22.41
N LYS A 45 -3.96 -57.09 -22.90
CA LYS A 45 -5.23 -57.26 -22.16
C LYS A 45 -5.52 -58.74 -21.89
N ALA A 46 -5.35 -59.60 -22.90
CA ALA A 46 -5.55 -61.05 -22.73
C ALA A 46 -4.57 -61.64 -21.70
N ALA A 47 -3.30 -61.21 -21.70
CA ALA A 47 -2.30 -61.64 -20.74
C ALA A 47 -2.68 -61.26 -19.30
N VAL A 48 -3.13 -60.01 -19.07
CA VAL A 48 -3.57 -59.57 -17.74
C VAL A 48 -4.79 -60.35 -17.26
N LEU A 49 -5.78 -60.58 -18.13
CA LEU A 49 -6.96 -61.39 -17.78
C LEU A 49 -6.61 -62.86 -17.49
N ALA A 50 -5.62 -63.42 -18.20
CA ALA A 50 -5.14 -64.76 -17.92
C ALA A 50 -4.39 -64.83 -16.57
N MET A 51 -3.63 -63.79 -16.20
CA MET A 51 -2.96 -63.70 -14.90
C MET A 51 -3.96 -63.56 -13.75
N ASP A 52 -4.98 -62.71 -13.93
CA ASP A 52 -6.11 -62.54 -13.01
C ASP A 52 -6.85 -63.86 -12.77
N ALA A 53 -7.11 -64.64 -13.82
CA ALA A 53 -7.78 -65.94 -13.70
C ALA A 53 -6.90 -67.04 -13.08
N ALA A 54 -5.58 -66.88 -13.08
CA ALA A 54 -4.62 -67.89 -12.63
C ALA A 54 -4.12 -67.68 -11.20
N ASP A 55 -4.30 -66.48 -10.62
CA ASP A 55 -3.79 -66.10 -9.31
C ASP A 55 -4.94 -65.70 -8.38
N GLU A 56 -5.22 -66.51 -7.37
CA GLU A 56 -6.31 -66.26 -6.41
C GLU A 56 -5.97 -65.17 -5.38
N SER A 57 -4.74 -64.66 -5.35
CA SER A 57 -4.29 -63.68 -4.36
C SER A 57 -4.67 -62.23 -4.66
N TRP A 58 -5.16 -61.95 -5.87
CA TRP A 58 -5.63 -60.64 -6.29
C TRP A 58 -6.66 -60.74 -7.40
N THR A 59 -7.39 -59.65 -7.62
CA THR A 59 -8.24 -59.50 -8.80
C THR A 59 -7.97 -58.18 -9.53
N LEU A 60 -8.22 -58.15 -10.84
CA LEU A 60 -8.20 -56.92 -11.64
C LEU A 60 -9.15 -55.87 -11.05
N GLN A 61 -10.27 -56.31 -10.45
CA GLN A 61 -11.22 -55.43 -9.78
C GLN A 61 -10.62 -54.72 -8.56
N ASP A 62 -9.70 -55.36 -7.82
CA ASP A 62 -9.03 -54.74 -6.67
C ASP A 62 -8.20 -53.51 -7.10
N SER A 63 -7.55 -53.59 -8.26
CA SER A 63 -6.80 -52.47 -8.83
C SER A 63 -7.70 -51.39 -9.42
N ILE A 64 -8.80 -51.76 -10.07
CA ILE A 64 -9.76 -50.78 -10.62
C ILE A 64 -10.41 -50.00 -9.47
N LEU A 65 -10.87 -50.69 -8.43
CA LEU A 65 -11.49 -50.07 -7.27
C LEU A 65 -10.51 -49.17 -6.49
N ASP A 66 -9.25 -49.61 -6.35
CA ASP A 66 -8.18 -48.79 -5.77
C ASP A 66 -7.93 -47.52 -6.59
N ALA A 67 -7.84 -47.65 -7.92
CA ALA A 67 -7.67 -46.51 -8.82
C ALA A 67 -8.83 -45.51 -8.70
N GLU A 68 -10.08 -45.98 -8.71
CA GLU A 68 -11.26 -45.12 -8.55
C GLU A 68 -11.24 -44.35 -7.22
N ARG A 69 -10.85 -45.01 -6.12
CA ARG A 69 -10.75 -44.35 -4.81
C ARG A 69 -9.65 -43.30 -4.78
N LYS A 70 -8.48 -43.61 -5.34
CA LYS A 70 -7.36 -42.68 -5.44
C LYS A 70 -7.68 -41.48 -6.33
N ILE A 71 -8.36 -41.69 -7.45
CA ILE A 71 -8.82 -40.61 -8.32
C ILE A 71 -9.78 -39.69 -7.56
N ARG A 72 -10.79 -40.23 -6.88
CA ARG A 72 -11.72 -39.41 -6.07
C ARG A 72 -11.01 -38.62 -4.98
N ALA A 73 -10.01 -39.22 -4.32
CA ALA A 73 -9.21 -38.52 -3.32
C ALA A 73 -8.44 -37.34 -3.92
N LEU A 74 -7.83 -37.52 -5.10
CA LEU A 74 -7.12 -36.45 -5.80
C LEU A 74 -8.07 -35.37 -6.34
N GLU A 75 -9.22 -35.74 -6.90
CA GLU A 75 -10.24 -34.78 -7.35
C GLU A 75 -10.76 -33.93 -6.19
N ALA A 76 -11.01 -34.54 -5.03
CA ALA A 76 -11.42 -33.83 -3.83
C ALA A 76 -10.33 -32.86 -3.34
N LEU A 77 -9.05 -33.25 -3.43
CA LEU A 77 -7.94 -32.37 -3.08
C LEU A 77 -7.81 -31.20 -4.07
N CYS A 78 -7.96 -31.43 -5.38
CA CYS A 78 -7.98 -30.36 -6.38
C CYS A 78 -9.11 -29.36 -6.08
N ALA A 79 -10.31 -29.84 -5.79
CA ALA A 79 -11.43 -28.98 -5.43
C ALA A 79 -11.16 -28.15 -4.16
N GLN A 80 -10.49 -28.75 -3.16
CA GLN A 80 -10.07 -28.00 -1.96
C GLN A 80 -9.04 -26.93 -2.28
N LEU A 81 -8.09 -27.20 -3.19
CA LEU A 81 -7.11 -26.20 -3.63
C LEU A 81 -7.78 -25.03 -4.35
N ASP A 82 -8.73 -25.32 -5.23
CA ASP A 82 -9.50 -24.29 -5.95
C ASP A 82 -10.29 -23.40 -4.97
N GLU A 83 -10.90 -23.99 -3.94
CA GLU A 83 -11.60 -23.24 -2.88
C GLU A 83 -10.65 -22.35 -2.05
N VAL A 84 -9.47 -22.87 -1.70
CA VAL A 84 -8.45 -22.09 -0.99
C VAL A 84 -7.98 -20.90 -1.83
N VAL A 85 -7.77 -21.10 -3.14
CA VAL A 85 -7.40 -20.01 -4.05
C VAL A 85 -8.52 -18.98 -4.12
N SER A 86 -9.76 -19.42 -4.39
CA SER A 86 -10.91 -18.52 -4.51
C SER A 86 -11.15 -17.69 -3.24
N SER A 87 -11.11 -18.32 -2.06
CA SER A 87 -11.28 -17.63 -0.78
C SER A 87 -10.13 -16.66 -0.47
N THR A 88 -8.90 -17.03 -0.82
CA THR A 88 -7.72 -16.16 -0.66
C THR A 88 -7.79 -14.96 -1.59
N GLU A 89 -8.19 -15.15 -2.86
CA GLU A 89 -8.36 -14.08 -3.84
C GLU A 89 -9.47 -13.09 -3.43
N ALA A 90 -10.60 -13.60 -2.93
CA ALA A 90 -11.69 -12.77 -2.43
C ALA A 90 -11.23 -11.92 -1.23
N SER A 91 -10.56 -12.55 -0.26
CA SER A 91 -10.02 -11.87 0.93
C SER A 91 -8.96 -10.83 0.57
N ALA A 92 -8.08 -11.16 -0.38
CA ALA A 92 -7.04 -10.24 -0.86
C ALA A 92 -7.65 -9.03 -1.57
N THR A 93 -8.68 -9.24 -2.39
CA THR A 93 -9.39 -8.16 -3.09
C THR A 93 -10.05 -7.20 -2.10
N GLU A 94 -10.73 -7.72 -1.08
CA GLU A 94 -11.34 -6.90 -0.03
C GLU A 94 -10.27 -6.12 0.76
N ALA A 95 -9.17 -6.77 1.13
CA ALA A 95 -8.07 -6.12 1.85
C ALA A 95 -7.43 -4.98 1.04
N LEU A 96 -7.22 -5.18 -0.27
CA LEU A 96 -6.70 -4.16 -1.17
C LEU A 96 -7.67 -2.99 -1.30
N ALA A 97 -8.96 -3.25 -1.51
CA ALA A 97 -9.98 -2.20 -1.60
C ALA A 97 -10.04 -1.35 -0.31
N LEU A 98 -9.96 -2.00 0.86
CA LEU A 98 -9.92 -1.29 2.15
C LEU A 98 -8.65 -0.44 2.29
N GLN A 99 -7.51 -0.94 1.83
CA GLN A 99 -6.25 -0.20 1.85
C GLN A 99 -6.31 1.04 0.93
N GLU A 100 -6.86 0.90 -0.27
CA GLU A 100 -7.05 2.00 -1.22
C GLU A 100 -7.99 3.07 -0.66
N ALA A 101 -9.12 2.67 -0.06
CA ALA A 101 -10.05 3.60 0.56
C ALA A 101 -9.38 4.39 1.71
N ARG A 102 -8.62 3.72 2.58
CA ARG A 102 -7.85 4.36 3.65
C ARG A 102 -6.81 5.34 3.11
N ALA A 103 -6.13 4.98 2.02
CA ALA A 103 -5.15 5.85 1.39
C ALA A 103 -5.80 7.10 0.78
N ALA A 104 -6.96 6.94 0.14
CA ALA A 104 -7.74 8.05 -0.41
C ALA A 104 -8.21 9.01 0.70
N GLU A 105 -8.83 8.49 1.76
CA GLU A 105 -9.28 9.29 2.91
C GLU A 105 -8.11 10.02 3.58
N ALA A 106 -6.98 9.34 3.80
CA ALA A 106 -5.81 9.96 4.37
C ALA A 106 -5.26 11.10 3.48
N SER A 107 -5.25 10.90 2.16
CA SER A 107 -4.80 11.90 1.18
C SER A 107 -5.71 13.14 1.18
N GLU A 108 -7.03 12.95 1.17
CA GLU A 108 -8.00 14.04 1.24
C GLU A 108 -7.87 14.83 2.53
N ARG A 109 -7.74 14.16 3.67
CA ARG A 109 -7.53 14.79 4.97
C ARG A 109 -6.24 15.61 5.00
N ILE A 110 -5.13 15.07 4.49
CA ILE A 110 -3.85 15.79 4.42
C ILE A 110 -3.97 17.02 3.53
N ARG A 111 -4.63 16.92 2.37
CA ARG A 111 -4.86 18.06 1.48
C ARG A 111 -5.70 19.15 2.13
N ALA A 112 -6.75 18.78 2.87
CA ALA A 112 -7.55 19.74 3.61
C ALA A 112 -6.73 20.48 4.67
N GLN A 113 -5.89 19.78 5.42
CA GLN A 113 -4.99 20.38 6.41
C GLN A 113 -3.96 21.32 5.77
N ILE A 114 -3.41 20.97 4.61
CA ILE A 114 -2.50 21.85 3.85
C ILE A 114 -3.23 23.13 3.45
N ALA A 115 -4.43 23.03 2.89
CA ALA A 115 -5.20 24.21 2.47
C ALA A 115 -5.55 25.13 3.64
N GLU A 116 -5.89 24.55 4.81
CA GLU A 116 -6.13 25.32 6.04
C GLU A 116 -4.85 26.05 6.50
N MET A 117 -3.72 25.37 6.52
CA MET A 117 -2.43 25.96 6.88
C MET A 117 -2.00 27.06 5.89
N GLU A 118 -2.24 26.88 4.60
CA GLU A 118 -1.96 27.89 3.57
C GLU A 118 -2.84 29.14 3.75
N ALA A 119 -4.12 28.96 4.10
CA ALA A 119 -5.02 30.07 4.39
C ALA A 119 -4.60 30.86 5.64
N LEU A 120 -4.16 30.16 6.70
CA LEU A 120 -3.61 30.77 7.90
C LEU A 120 -2.33 31.54 7.59
N LEU A 121 -1.41 30.96 6.82
CA LEU A 121 -0.19 31.62 6.38
C LEU A 121 -0.49 32.91 5.58
N ALA A 122 -1.45 32.87 4.66
CA ALA A 122 -1.83 34.03 3.87
C ALA A 122 -2.39 35.17 4.74
N THR A 123 -3.18 34.82 5.77
CA THR A 123 -3.74 35.79 6.72
C THR A 123 -2.65 36.45 7.55
N GLU A 124 -1.71 35.67 8.09
CA GLU A 124 -0.58 36.20 8.86
C GLU A 124 0.33 37.09 8.02
N LEU A 125 0.61 36.71 6.77
CA LEU A 125 1.39 37.54 5.85
C LEU A 125 0.70 38.88 5.56
N GLN A 126 -0.63 38.87 5.42
CA GLN A 126 -1.40 40.09 5.23
C GLN A 126 -1.39 40.99 6.47
N ALA A 127 -1.58 40.41 7.66
CA ALA A 127 -1.52 41.15 8.92
C ALA A 127 -0.15 41.83 9.10
N VAL A 128 0.95 41.11 8.84
CA VAL A 128 2.31 41.67 8.88
C VAL A 128 2.49 42.79 7.85
N ALA A 129 1.92 42.66 6.65
CA ALA A 129 2.00 43.71 5.63
C ALA A 129 1.23 44.98 6.07
N ASP A 130 0.07 44.82 6.69
CA ASP A 130 -0.75 45.91 7.22
C ASP A 130 -0.05 46.62 8.38
N ASP A 131 0.51 45.86 9.32
CA ASP A 131 1.30 46.38 10.45
C ASP A 131 2.53 47.17 9.96
N ARG A 132 3.28 46.62 9.00
CA ARG A 132 4.41 47.33 8.39
C ARG A 132 3.98 48.64 7.73
N SER A 133 2.81 48.64 7.09
CA SER A 133 2.25 49.83 6.45
C SER A 133 1.78 50.86 7.48
N ALA A 134 1.23 50.43 8.62
CA ALA A 134 0.87 51.30 9.74
C ALA A 134 2.12 51.96 10.35
N ILE A 135 3.13 51.17 10.70
CA ILE A 135 4.41 51.66 11.25
C ILE A 135 5.04 52.69 10.30
N ARG A 136 5.05 52.41 8.99
CA ARG A 136 5.63 53.32 8.01
C ARG A 136 4.88 54.64 7.90
N ARG A 137 3.55 54.60 7.91
CA ARG A 137 2.70 55.81 7.92
C ARG A 137 2.96 56.66 9.17
N GLU A 138 3.06 56.04 10.34
CA GLU A 138 3.36 56.74 11.58
C GLU A 138 4.74 57.40 11.54
N LEU A 139 5.76 56.67 11.09
CA LEU A 139 7.11 57.20 10.94
C LEU A 139 7.15 58.41 10.00
N ASP A 140 6.47 58.33 8.86
CA ASP A 140 6.42 59.43 7.89
C ASP A 140 5.63 60.64 8.44
N ALA A 141 4.57 60.40 9.21
CA ALA A 141 3.83 61.47 9.90
C ALA A 141 4.70 62.19 10.94
N VAL A 142 5.45 61.45 11.77
CA VAL A 142 6.39 62.01 12.76
C VAL A 142 7.49 62.80 12.07
N ARG A 143 8.08 62.27 10.99
CA ARG A 143 9.08 62.98 10.18
C ARG A 143 8.53 64.30 9.63
N GLY A 144 7.32 64.27 9.06
CA GLY A 144 6.66 65.47 8.55
C GLY A 144 6.36 66.49 9.65
N ALA A 145 5.89 66.06 10.82
CA ALA A 145 5.65 66.94 11.97
C ALA A 145 6.95 67.58 12.48
N ARG A 146 8.02 66.80 12.60
CA ARG A 146 9.36 67.28 12.97
C ARG A 146 9.86 68.36 12.03
N GLU A 147 9.69 68.19 10.71
CA GLU A 147 10.18 69.17 9.75
C GLU A 147 9.41 70.49 9.79
N ARG A 148 8.08 70.41 9.94
CA ARG A 148 7.23 71.61 10.14
C ARG A 148 7.61 72.35 11.42
N GLU A 149 7.78 71.62 12.53
CA GLU A 149 8.14 72.22 13.82
C GLU A 149 9.54 72.84 13.78
N ARG A 150 10.51 72.14 13.18
CA ARG A 150 11.86 72.67 12.98
C ARG A 150 11.85 73.97 12.16
N SER A 151 11.05 74.02 11.09
CA SER A 151 10.89 75.23 10.27
C SER A 151 10.31 76.38 11.09
N ARG A 152 9.28 76.12 11.90
CA ARG A 152 8.67 77.10 12.81
C ARG A 152 9.70 77.65 13.81
N LEU A 153 10.46 76.75 14.46
CA LEU A 153 11.48 77.11 15.43
C LEU A 153 12.62 77.91 14.79
N MET A 154 13.10 77.52 13.60
CA MET A 154 14.13 78.25 12.88
C MET A 154 13.67 79.66 12.47
N ALA A 155 12.42 79.80 12.03
CA ALA A 155 11.85 81.10 11.70
C ALA A 155 11.81 82.03 12.93
N GLU A 156 11.39 81.52 14.08
CA GLU A 156 11.38 82.30 15.33
C GLU A 156 12.80 82.63 15.81
N MET A 157 13.73 81.67 15.74
CA MET A 157 15.15 81.95 16.05
C MET A 157 15.70 83.06 15.16
N GLN A 158 15.37 83.08 13.87
CA GLN A 158 15.82 84.13 12.95
C GLN A 158 15.21 85.49 13.29
N ARG A 159 13.92 85.52 13.63
CA ARG A 159 13.22 86.71 14.11
C ARG A 159 13.82 87.25 15.41
N LEU A 160 14.19 86.39 16.35
CA LEU A 160 14.88 86.80 17.58
C LEU A 160 16.30 87.29 17.28
N ARG A 161 17.03 86.63 16.37
CA ARG A 161 18.38 87.03 15.96
C ARG A 161 18.43 88.40 15.29
N SER A 162 17.37 88.82 14.59
CA SER A 162 17.34 90.16 13.98
C SER A 162 17.32 91.29 15.00
N LEU A 163 17.10 91.00 16.29
CA LEU A 163 17.24 91.98 17.36
C LEU A 163 18.72 92.29 17.66
N TYR A 164 19.65 91.37 17.42
CA TYR A 164 21.06 91.60 17.75
C TYR A 164 21.62 92.84 17.03
N PRO A 165 21.52 93.02 15.70
CA PRO A 165 22.07 94.22 15.04
C PRO A 165 21.39 95.54 15.44
N LEU A 166 20.16 95.48 15.97
CA LEU A 166 19.39 96.66 16.39
C LEU A 166 19.80 97.19 17.77
N PHE A 167 20.36 96.32 18.62
CA PHE A 167 20.61 96.61 20.03
C PHE A 167 22.00 96.20 20.53
N ARG A 168 22.78 95.46 19.73
CA ARG A 168 24.16 95.08 20.03
C ARG A 168 25.08 96.02 19.26
N ASP A 169 25.86 96.80 20.00
CA ASP A 169 26.87 97.71 19.44
C ASP A 169 27.92 96.91 18.63
N PRO A 170 28.33 97.36 17.43
CA PRO A 170 29.35 96.66 16.65
C PRO A 170 30.73 96.60 17.32
N ASP A 171 30.98 97.42 18.34
CA ASP A 171 32.29 97.55 19.02
C ASP A 171 32.37 96.83 20.38
N ALA A 172 31.42 95.96 20.71
CA ALA A 172 31.38 95.29 22.02
C ALA A 172 32.26 94.02 22.14
N GLU A 173 33.04 93.68 21.11
CA GLU A 173 34.12 92.67 21.20
C GLU A 173 35.48 93.32 20.87
N GLN A 174 36.11 93.86 21.91
CA GLN A 174 37.57 93.79 22.13
C GLN A 174 37.84 92.73 23.20
#